data_AF-A0A9W6V0A6-F1
#
_entry.id   AF-A0A9W6V0A6-F1
#
_cell.length_a   1.000
_cell.length_b   1.000
_cell.length_c   1.000
_cell.angle_alpha   90.00
_cell.angle_beta   90.00
_cell.angle_gamma   90.00
#
_symmetry.space_group_name_H-M   'P 1'
#
loop_
_entity.id
_entity.type
_entity.pdbx_description
1 polymer ?
#
loop_
_entity_poly.entity_id
_entity_poly.type
_entity_poly.pdbx_seq_one_letter_code
_entity_poly.pdbx_strand_id
1 'polypeptide(L)' 'MNRMPLLCPRCGRPQQVVHEDDPHHPVRVVHTGTGREECDEPETGEETPGEHVGEAPIDVERTGLDRC' A
#
# COMPACT_ATOMS: atom_id res chain seq x y z
N MET A 1 -19.56 9.17 17.17
CA MET A 1 -18.16 8.75 17.32
C MET A 1 -17.64 8.31 15.95
N ASN A 2 -16.77 9.09 15.31
CA ASN A 2 -16.14 8.69 14.05
C ASN A 2 -14.98 7.75 14.37
N ARG A 3 -15.22 6.44 14.33
CA ARG A 3 -14.13 5.45 14.41
C ARG A 3 -13.40 5.45 13.07
N MET A 4 -12.14 5.86 13.07
CA MET A 4 -11.31 5.73 11.86
C MET A 4 -11.25 4.25 11.46
N PRO A 5 -11.51 3.93 10.20
CA PRO A 5 -11.47 2.54 9.74
C PRO A 5 -10.03 2.03 9.82
N LEU A 6 -9.86 0.79 10.29
CA LEU A 6 -8.60 0.10 10.15
C LEU A 6 -8.41 -0.22 8.67
N LEU A 7 -7.23 0.04 8.13
CA LEU A 7 -6.90 -0.24 6.73
C LEU A 7 -5.85 -1.35 6.66
N CYS A 8 -5.95 -2.22 5.65
CA CYS A 8 -4.94 -3.22 5.37
C CYS A 8 -3.66 -2.55 4.86
N PRO A 9 -2.50 -2.73 5.53
CA PRO A 9 -1.26 -2.11 5.08
C PRO A 9 -0.75 -2.68 3.74
N ARG A 10 -1.33 -3.80 3.27
CA ARG A 10 -0.94 -4.45 2.00
C ARG A 10 -1.78 -3.96 0.82
N CYS A 11 -3.10 -3.85 0.97
CA CYS A 11 -4.01 -3.54 -0.13
C CYS A 11 -4.89 -2.29 0.09
N GLY A 12 -4.74 -1.60 1.23
CA GLY A 12 -5.50 -0.40 1.56
C GLY A 12 -6.99 -0.61 1.87
N ARG A 13 -7.49 -1.85 1.79
CA ARG A 13 -8.92 -2.16 2.02
C ARG A 13 -9.29 -2.06 3.50
N PRO A 14 -10.54 -1.68 3.84
CA PRO A 14 -11.01 -1.66 5.22
C PRO A 14 -10.92 -3.04 5.89
N GLN A 15 -10.51 -3.03 7.16
CA GLN A 15 -10.40 -4.19 8.03
C GLN A 15 -11.24 -4.02 9.29
N GLN A 16 -11.58 -5.13 9.92
CA GLN A 16 -12.23 -5.19 11.21
C GLN A 16 -11.59 -6.25 12.09
N VAL A 17 -11.64 -6.00 13.40
CA VAL A 17 -11.28 -6.99 14.42
C VAL A 17 -12.52 -7.84 14.70
N VAL A 18 -12.36 -9.16 14.64
CA VAL A 18 -13.39 -10.14 14.98
C VAL A 18 -12.93 -10.87 16.24
N HIS A 19 -13.82 -10.97 17.20
CA HIS A 19 -13.62 -11.80 18.38
C HIS A 19 -14.32 -13.13 18.12
N GLU A 20 -13.56 -14.22 18.10
CA GLU A 20 -14.09 -15.56 17.94
C GLU A 20 -14.23 -16.22 19.31
N ASP A 21 -15.12 -17.21 19.42
CA ASP A 21 -15.28 -18.04 20.62
C ASP A 21 -14.19 -19.13 20.71
N ASP A 22 -13.12 -19.01 19.92
CA ASP A 22 -12.00 -19.96 19.92
C ASP A 22 -11.00 -19.60 21.04
N PRO A 23 -10.71 -20.53 21.96
CA PRO A 23 -9.82 -20.25 23.09
C PRO A 23 -8.34 -20.13 22.69
N HIS A 24 -7.95 -20.58 21.49
CA HIS A 24 -6.58 -20.46 20.99
C HIS A 24 -6.37 -19.21 20.13
N HIS A 25 -7.42 -18.75 19.46
CA HIS A 25 -7.44 -17.59 18.58
C HIS A 25 -8.64 -16.68 18.89
N PRO A 26 -8.67 -16.04 20.07
CA PRO A 26 -9.82 -15.25 20.51
C PRO A 26 -10.01 -13.96 19.69
N VAL A 27 -9.05 -13.60 18.83
CA VAL A 27 -9.06 -12.38 18.03
C VAL A 27 -8.43 -12.63 16.67
N ARG A 28 -9.11 -12.19 15.61
CA ARG A 28 -8.60 -12.14 14.23
C ARG A 28 -8.88 -10.80 13.58
N VAL A 29 -8.08 -10.44 12.58
CA VAL A 29 -8.26 -9.21 11.80
C VAL A 29 -8.53 -9.59 10.36
N VAL A 30 -9.73 -9.27 9.89
CA VAL A 30 -10.19 -9.65 8.55
C VAL A 30 -10.57 -8.43 7.74
N HIS A 31 -10.51 -8.53 6.42
CA HIS A 31 -11.07 -7.50 5.56
C HIS A 31 -12.59 -7.44 5.71
N THR A 32 -13.14 -6.24 5.86
CA THR A 32 -14.59 -6.04 6.02
C THR A 32 -15.39 -6.54 4.82
N GLY A 33 -14.82 -6.49 3.62
CA GLY A 33 -15.49 -6.94 2.39
C GLY A 33 -15.44 -8.45 2.14
N THR A 34 -14.36 -9.14 2.53
CA THR A 34 -14.16 -10.57 2.23
C THR A 34 -14.33 -11.48 3.43
N GLY A 35 -14.24 -10.95 4.65
CA GLY A 35 -14.23 -11.74 5.88
C GLY A 35 -12.98 -12.62 6.04
N ARG A 36 -11.94 -12.41 5.21
CA ARG A 36 -10.68 -13.17 5.26
C ARG A 36 -9.50 -12.29 5.66
N GLU A 37 -8.50 -12.93 6.27
CA GLU A 37 -7.24 -12.30 6.67
C GLU A 37 -6.31 -12.08 5.47
N GLU A 38 -6.35 -13.01 4.51
CA GLU A 38 -5.62 -12.92 3.25
C GLU A 38 -6.12 -11.75 2.40
N CYS A 39 -5.17 -11.03 1.80
CA CYS A 39 -5.51 -10.14 0.71
C CYS A 39 -5.81 -11.00 -0.50
N ASP A 40 -6.87 -10.65 -1.24
CA ASP A 40 -6.97 -11.09 -2.62
C ASP A 40 -5.68 -10.67 -3.32
N GLU A 41 -5.07 -11.61 -4.04
CA GLU A 41 -3.92 -11.31 -4.89
C GLU A 41 -4.32 -10.13 -5.77
N PRO A 42 -3.44 -9.13 -5.97
CA PRO A 42 -3.76 -8.12 -6.96
C PRO A 42 -3.95 -8.88 -8.27
N GLU A 43 -5.17 -8.84 -8.82
CA GLU A 43 -5.37 -9.14 -10.22
C GLU A 43 -4.41 -8.19 -10.93
N THR A 44 -3.26 -8.72 -11.33
CA THR A 44 -2.24 -7.98 -12.07
C THR A 44 -2.82 -7.85 -13.48
N GLY A 45 -3.83 -6.98 -13.57
CA GLY A 45 -4.34 -6.43 -14.80
C GLY A 45 -3.27 -5.52 -15.34
N GLU A 46 -2.53 -6.07 -16.29
CA GLU A 46 -1.62 -5.40 -17.18
C GLU A 46 -2.20 -4.08 -17.72
N GLU A 47 -1.64 -2.95 -17.27
CA GLU A 47 -1.58 -1.72 -18.06
C GLU A 47 -0.34 -0.90 -17.67
N THR A 48 0.79 -1.27 -18.25
CA THR A 48 1.81 -0.28 -18.61
C THR A 48 1.77 -0.08 -20.12
N PRO A 49 0.99 0.87 -20.67
CA PRO A 49 1.38 1.55 -21.88
C PRO A 49 2.43 2.61 -21.48
N GLY A 50 3.60 2.50 -22.08
CA GLY A 50 4.83 3.09 -21.58
C GLY A 50 4.83 4.60 -21.38
N GLU A 51 5.73 5.05 -20.52
CA GLU A 51 6.54 6.22 -20.83
C GLU A 51 7.90 6.04 -20.15
N HIS A 52 8.91 5.72 -20.96
CA HIS A 52 10.29 6.09 -20.66
C HIS A 52 10.30 7.62 -20.60
N VAL A 53 9.99 8.20 -19.44
CA VAL A 53 10.32 9.60 -19.19
C VAL A 53 11.83 9.62 -19.05
N GLY A 54 12.46 10.09 -20.12
CA GLY A 54 13.90 10.24 -20.24
C GLY A 54 14.47 10.91 -19.01
N GLU A 55 15.60 10.38 -18.56
CA GLU A 55 16.52 11.08 -17.67
C GLU A 55 16.68 12.51 -18.20
N ALA A 56 16.12 13.48 -17.48
CA ALA A 56 16.40 14.88 -17.75
C ALA A 56 17.93 15.01 -17.67
N PRO A 57 18.60 15.57 -18.70
CA PRO A 57 20.05 15.71 -18.66
C PRO A 57 20.40 16.49 -17.41
N ILE A 58 21.25 15.90 -16.57
CA ILE A 58 21.84 16.59 -15.44
C ILE A 58 22.50 17.87 -15.96
N ASP A 59 21.93 19.01 -15.61
CA ASP A 59 22.51 20.31 -15.93
C ASP A 59 23.79 20.46 -15.10
N VAL A 60 24.92 20.07 -15.71
CA VAL A 60 26.29 20.15 -15.14
C VAL A 60 26.73 21.61 -14.89
N GLU A 61 25.93 22.61 -15.28
CA GLU A 61 26.28 24.02 -15.12
C GLU A 61 25.88 24.62 -13.75
N ARG A 62 25.25 23.85 -12.85
CA ARG A 62 24.93 24.33 -11.50
C ARG A 62 25.95 24.02 -10.41
N THR A 63 27.06 23.36 -10.74
CA THR A 63 28.21 23.26 -9.83
C THR A 63 29.14 24.45 -10.04
N GLY A 64 28.71 25.62 -9.55
CA GLY A 64 29.56 26.80 -9.39
C GLY A 64 30.64 26.59 -8.31
N LEU A 65 31.45 25.53 -8.43
CA LEU A 65 32.66 25.31 -7.66
C LEU A 65 33.89 25.75 -8.48
N ASP A 66 33.76 26.90 -9.13
CA ASP A 66 34.90 27.75 -9.42
C ASP A 66 34.67 29.06 -8.69
N ARG A 67 35.28 29.18 -7.51
CA ARG A 67 35.86 30.42 -6.96
C ARG A 67 36.43 30.21 -5.55
N CYS A 68 37.75 30.37 -5.51
CA CYS A 68 38.64 30.72 -4.40
C CYS A 68 39.11 29.59 -3.48
#